data_AF-A0AAV8VZM7-F1
#
_entry.id   AF-A0AAV8VZM7-F1
#
_cell.length_a   1.000
_cell.length_b   1.000
_cell.length_c   1.000
_cell.angle_alpha   90.00
_cell.angle_beta   90.00
_cell.angle_gamma   90.00
#
_symmetry.space_group_name_H-M   'P 1'
#
loop_
_entity.id
_entity.type
_entity.pdbx_description
1 polymer ?
#
loop_
_entity_poly.entity_id
_entity_poly.type
_entity_poly.pdbx_seq_one_letter_code
_entity_poly.pdbx_strand_id
1 'polypeptide(L)'
;MGLSERQRIEFLILLECGDKIRSQAEVCALFNAKYPENQISQGTVNKIFHKFEEYGTVPDLPRTRRARALNEEKKLDIALELLENPHISTVSLACNHDAP
;
A
#
# COMPACT_ATOMS: atom_id res chain seq x y z
N MET A 1 -6.14 12.04 -4.42
CA MET A 1 -5.83 13.27 -3.66
C MET A 1 -5.14 12.82 -2.40
N GLY A 2 -3.81 12.94 -2.36
CA GLY A 2 -3.00 12.32 -1.31
C GLY A 2 -2.55 13.38 -0.32
N LEU A 3 -2.75 13.12 0.97
CA LEU A 3 -2.08 13.88 2.03
C LEU A 3 -0.58 13.86 1.74
N SER A 4 0.10 14.97 1.98
CA SER A 4 1.56 14.97 1.96
C SER A 4 2.10 14.09 3.10
N GLU A 5 3.32 13.57 2.94
CA GLU A 5 3.96 12.80 4.01
C GLU A 5 4.04 13.61 5.31
N ARG A 6 4.37 14.90 5.21
CA ARG A 6 4.37 15.83 6.34
C ARG A 6 3.01 15.88 7.06
N GLN A 7 1.91 15.94 6.31
CA GLN A 7 0.57 15.92 6.91
C GLN A 7 0.24 14.58 7.58
N ARG A 8 0.73 13.46 7.05
CA ARG A 8 0.59 12.15 7.70
C ARG A 8 1.42 12.04 8.99
N ILE A 9 2.64 12.56 9.00
CA ILE A 9 3.47 12.65 10.23
C ILE A 9 2.73 13.48 11.26
N GLU A 10 2.25 14.66 10.88
CA GLU A 10 1.55 15.55 11.80
C GLU A 10 0.29 14.90 12.37
N PHE A 11 -0.46 14.18 11.52
CA PHE A 11 -1.58 13.37 11.94
C PHE A 11 -1.19 12.33 13.01
N LEU A 12 -0.12 11.56 12.80
CA LEU A 12 0.34 10.55 13.76
C LEU A 12 0.76 11.18 15.09
N ILE A 13 1.44 12.33 15.06
CA ILE A 13 1.82 13.10 16.27
C ILE A 13 0.58 13.62 17.01
N LEU A 14 -0.46 14.03 16.30
CA LEU A 14 -1.72 14.47 16.92
C LEU A 14 -2.45 13.32 17.59
N LEU A 15 -2.38 12.12 16.99
CA LEU A 15 -3.00 10.92 17.52
C LEU A 15 -2.30 10.44 18.78
N GLU A 16 -0.98 10.25 18.71
CA GLU A 16 -0.18 9.76 19.83
C GLU A 16 1.17 10.47 19.87
N CYS A 17 1.47 11.10 21.01
CA CYS A 17 2.78 11.72 21.24
C CYS A 17 3.09 11.80 22.74
N GLY A 18 4.10 11.05 23.17
CA GLY A 18 4.40 10.86 24.59
C GLY A 18 3.22 10.19 25.31
N ASP A 19 2.75 10.77 26.40
CA ASP A 19 1.61 10.26 27.17
C ASP A 19 0.24 10.69 26.62
N LYS A 20 0.21 11.49 25.54
CA LYS A 20 -1.04 11.99 24.96
C LYS A 20 -1.54 11.03 23.91
N ILE A 21 -2.69 10.42 24.17
CA ILE A 21 -3.45 9.60 23.24
C ILE A 21 -4.78 10.32 22.99
N ARG A 22 -5.07 10.65 21.73
CA ARG A 22 -6.33 11.29 21.32
C ARG A 22 -7.21 10.31 20.57
N SER A 23 -8.52 10.55 20.62
CA SER A 23 -9.45 9.80 19.80
C SER A 23 -9.32 10.20 18.32
N GLN A 24 -9.60 9.26 17.41
CA GLN A 24 -9.61 9.51 15.97
C GLN A 24 -10.55 10.66 15.55
N ALA A 25 -11.70 10.79 16.23
CA ALA A 25 -12.66 11.85 15.98
C ALA A 25 -12.10 13.23 16.34
N GLU A 26 -11.40 13.34 17.47
CA GLU A 26 -10.75 14.57 17.91
C GLU A 26 -9.63 14.97 16.96
N VAL A 27 -8.77 14.02 16.57
CA VAL A 27 -7.69 14.29 15.61
C VAL A 27 -8.24 14.75 14.26
N CYS A 28 -9.31 14.12 13.79
CA CYS A 28 -10.00 14.52 12.56
C CYS A 28 -10.49 15.97 12.64
N ALA A 29 -11.14 16.36 13.75
CA ALA A 29 -11.61 17.72 13.96
C ALA A 29 -10.46 18.74 14.01
N LEU A 30 -9.40 18.44 14.77
CA LEU A 30 -8.22 19.30 14.87
C LEU A 30 -7.49 19.47 13.53
N PHE A 31 -7.33 18.38 12.79
CA PHE A 31 -6.68 18.40 11.48
C PHE A 31 -7.50 19.19 10.47
N ASN A 32 -8.83 18.98 10.42
CA ASN A 32 -9.72 19.70 9.50
C ASN A 32 -9.86 21.18 9.85
N ALA A 33 -9.76 21.54 11.14
CA ALA A 33 -9.71 22.94 11.56
C ALA A 33 -8.41 23.62 11.11
N LYS A 34 -7.28 22.90 11.10
CA LYS A 34 -5.99 23.41 10.61
C LYS A 34 -5.90 23.46 9.08
N TYR A 35 -6.53 22.52 8.39
CA TYR A 35 -6.49 22.37 6.93
C TYR A 35 -7.90 22.41 6.32
N PRO A 36 -8.58 23.58 6.31
CA PRO A 36 -9.95 23.68 5.81
C PRO A 36 -10.09 23.33 4.32
N GLU A 37 -9.06 23.60 3.52
CA GLU A 37 -9.03 23.29 2.09
C GLU A 37 -8.85 21.80 1.78
N ASN A 38 -8.39 21.00 2.75
CA ASN A 38 -8.04 19.59 2.56
C ASN A 38 -8.59 18.75 3.72
N GLN A 39 -9.92 18.76 3.85
CA GLN A 39 -10.59 17.98 4.88
C GLN A 39 -10.42 16.48 4.65
N ILE A 40 -10.23 15.78 5.75
CA ILE A 40 -10.11 14.33 5.81
C ILE A 40 -11.29 13.76 6.58
N SER A 41 -11.68 12.53 6.23
CA SER A 41 -12.67 11.79 7.00
C SER A 41 -12.00 10.99 8.12
N GLN A 42 -12.79 10.60 9.12
CA GLN A 42 -12.34 9.67 10.16
C GLN A 42 -11.89 8.32 9.59
N GLY A 43 -12.46 7.88 8.47
CA GLY A 43 -12.00 6.67 7.77
C GLY A 43 -10.58 6.80 7.21
N THR A 44 -10.20 8.00 6.74
CA THR A 44 -8.83 8.27 6.30
C THR A 44 -7.85 8.23 7.46
N VAL A 45 -8.24 8.83 8.60
CA VAL A 45 -7.52 8.76 9.88
C VAL A 45 -7.27 7.31 10.28
N ASN A 46 -8.30 6.48 10.28
CA ASN A 46 -8.19 5.06 10.66
C ASN A 46 -7.26 4.28 9.72
N LYS A 47 -7.35 4.51 8.41
CA LYS A 47 -6.49 3.85 7.42
C LYS A 47 -5.02 4.20 7.58
N ILE A 48 -4.71 5.47 7.84
CA ILE A 48 -3.32 5.91 8.02
C ILE A 48 -2.74 5.31 9.30
N PHE A 49 -3.51 5.32 10.38
CA PHE A 49 -3.09 4.74 11.65
C PHE A 49 -2.83 3.23 11.52
N HIS A 50 -3.78 2.46 11.00
CA HIS A 50 -3.60 1.02 10.83
C HIS A 50 -2.43 0.67 9.91
N LYS A 51 -2.24 1.43 8.82
CA LYS A 51 -1.08 1.24 7.95
C LYS A 51 0.24 1.49 8.70
N PHE A 52 0.28 2.51 9.56
CA PHE A 52 1.47 2.81 10.36
C PHE A 52 1.75 1.70 11.38
N GLU A 53 0.71 1.22 12.08
CA GLU A 53 0.83 0.07 13.00
C GLU A 53 1.31 -1.21 12.29
N GLU A 54 0.79 -1.49 11.09
CA GLU A 54 1.08 -2.73 10.36
C GLU A 54 2.45 -2.71 9.68
N TYR A 55 2.83 -1.59 9.05
CA TYR A 55 4.04 -1.51 8.21
C TYR A 55 5.13 -0.60 8.78
N GLY A 56 4.87 0.19 9.81
CA GLY A 56 5.82 1.15 10.39
C GLY A 56 6.22 2.30 9.46
N THR A 57 5.48 2.52 8.36
CA THR A 57 5.86 3.49 7.32
C THR A 57 4.84 4.61 7.16
N VAL A 58 5.33 5.84 7.05
CA VAL A 58 4.52 7.03 6.80
C VAL A 58 4.22 7.25 5.31
N PRO A 59 5.17 7.04 4.37
CA PRO A 59 4.90 7.14 2.94
C PRO A 59 3.73 6.25 2.51
N ASP A 60 3.07 6.59 1.42
CA ASP A 60 2.09 5.68 0.82
C ASP A 60 2.80 4.38 0.43
N LEU A 61 2.12 3.26 0.69
CA LEU A 61 2.60 1.98 0.18
C LEU A 61 2.63 2.03 -1.35
N PRO A 62 3.62 1.38 -1.99
CA PRO A 62 3.62 1.23 -3.43
C PRO A 62 2.27 0.62 -3.83
N ARG A 63 1.54 1.33 -4.71
CA ARG A 63 0.30 0.80 -5.24
C ARG A 63 0.61 -0.54 -5.87
N THR A 64 0.00 -1.61 -5.37
CA THR A 64 0.03 -2.92 -6.01
C THR A 64 -0.53 -2.76 -7.41
N ARG A 65 0.37 -2.62 -8.39
CA ARG A 65 -0.02 -2.68 -9.79
C ARG A 65 -0.30 -4.16 -10.05
N ARG A 66 -1.40 -4.44 -10.75
CA ARG A 66 -1.61 -5.77 -11.32
C ARG A 66 -0.33 -6.13 -12.07
N ALA A 67 0.20 -7.35 -11.86
CA ALA A 67 1.43 -7.81 -12.50
C ALA A 67 1.40 -7.44 -13.99
N ARG A 68 2.51 -6.91 -14.49
CA ARG A 68 2.62 -6.47 -15.89
C ARG A 68 2.22 -7.66 -16.77
N ALA A 69 1.41 -7.42 -17.80
CA ALA A 69 1.13 -8.46 -18.78
C ALA A 69 2.49 -9.02 -19.26
N LEU A 70 2.65 -10.35 -19.20
CA LEU A 70 3.84 -11.00 -19.73
C LEU A 70 4.03 -10.57 -21.18
N ASN A 71 5.26 -10.27 -21.59
CA ASN A 71 5.56 -10.02 -22.99
C ASN A 71 5.23 -11.28 -23.81
N GLU A 72 4.89 -11.13 -25.10
CA GLU A 72 4.53 -12.27 -25.96
C GLU A 72 5.64 -13.33 -26.02
N GLU A 73 6.91 -12.93 -25.93
CA GLU A 73 8.06 -13.83 -25.84
C GLU A 73 8.00 -14.71 -24.58
N LYS A 74 7.79 -14.11 -23.40
CA LYS A 74 7.64 -14.87 -22.15
C LYS A 74 6.42 -15.80 -22.17
N LYS A 75 5.33 -15.37 -22.82
CA LYS A 75 4.15 -16.24 -22.99
C LYS A 75 4.44 -17.43 -23.90
N LEU A 76 5.22 -17.23 -24.95
CA LEU A 76 5.63 -18.29 -25.87
C LEU A 76 6.54 -19.30 -25.16
N ASP A 77 7.52 -18.82 -24.39
CA ASP A 77 8.44 -19.71 -23.65
C ASP A 77 7.70 -20.57 -22.63
N ILE A 78 6.76 -19.98 -21.87
CA ILE A 78 5.88 -20.73 -20.95
C ILE A 78 5.04 -21.76 -21.70
N ALA A 79 4.50 -21.40 -22.87
CA ALA A 79 3.68 -22.31 -23.67
C ALA A 79 4.50 -23.48 -24.25
N LEU A 80 5.74 -23.22 -24.68
CA LEU A 80 6.66 -24.25 -25.16
C LEU A 80 7.07 -25.19 -24.02
N GLU A 81 7.40 -24.67 -22.84
CA GLU A 81 7.79 -25.48 -21.69
C GLU A 81 6.64 -26.38 -21.21
N LEU A 82 5.39 -25.87 -21.24
CA LEU A 82 4.20 -26.68 -20.94
C LEU A 82 3.92 -27.74 -22.00
N LEU A 83 4.23 -27.46 -23.28
CA LEU A 83 4.10 -28.43 -24.36
C LEU A 83 5.17 -29.54 -24.24
N GLU A 84 6.40 -29.17 -23.89
CA GLU A 84 7.52 -30.10 -23.69
C GLU A 84 7.37 -30.94 -22.43
N ASN A 85 6.82 -30.37 -21.36
CA ASN A 85 6.54 -31.08 -20.13
C ASN A 85 5.14 -30.73 -19.56
N PRO A 86 4.08 -31.44 -19.98
CA PRO A 86 2.72 -31.19 -19.53
C PRO A 86 2.48 -31.43 -18.03
N HIS A 87 3.41 -32.11 -17.36
CA HIS A 87 3.34 -32.41 -15.92
C HIS A 87 4.11 -31.40 -15.07
N ILE A 88 4.75 -30.40 -15.69
CA ILE A 88 5.42 -29.36 -14.94
C ILE A 88 4.42 -28.64 -14.03
N SER A 89 4.82 -28.44 -12.77
CA SER A 89 3.95 -27.75 -11.83
C SER A 89 3.89 -26.26 -12.16
N THR A 90 2.74 -25.64 -11.91
CA THR A 90 2.56 -24.20 -12.09
C THR A 90 3.49 -23.37 -11.21
N VAL A 91 3.90 -23.90 -10.06
CA VAL A 91 4.89 -23.28 -9.16
C VAL A 91 6.28 -23.30 -9.78
N SER A 92 6.68 -24.43 -10.38
CA SER A 92 7.97 -24.56 -11.07
C SER A 92 8.04 -23.64 -12.29
N LEU A 93 6.96 -23.58 -13.09
CA LEU A 93 6.84 -22.64 -14.21
C LEU A 93 6.97 -21.18 -13.74
N ALA A 94 6.29 -20.81 -12.66
CA ALA A 94 6.39 -19.46 -12.11
C ALA A 94 7.83 -19.14 -11.68
N CYS A 95 8.51 -20.05 -10.97
CA CYS A 95 9.91 -19.84 -10.56
C CYS A 95 10.90 -19.76 -11.74
N ASN A 96 10.67 -20.52 -12.81
CA ASN A 96 11.54 -20.52 -14.00
C ASN A 96 11.44 -19.21 -14.80
N HIS A 97 10.29 -18.54 -14.73
CA HIS A 97 9.98 -17.32 -15.48
C HIS A 97 9.91 -16.05 -14.62
N ASP A 98 10.07 -16.18 -13.30
CA ASP A 98 10.23 -15.07 -12.36
C ASP A 98 11.70 -14.60 -12.33
N ALA A 99 11.95 -13.48 -13.00
CA ALA A 99 13.13 -12.64 -12.80
C ALA A 99 12.74 -11.17 -13.07
N PRO A 100 13.37 -10.21 -12.36
CA PRO A 100 12.80 -8.94 -11.88
C PRO A 100 12.21 -7.98 -12.93
#